data_AF-A0A4V2BIW6-F1
#
_entry.id   AF-A0A4V2BIW6-F1
#
_cell.length_a   1.000
_cell.length_b   1.000
_cell.length_c   1.000
_cell.angle_alpha   90.00
_cell.angle_beta   90.00
_cell.angle_gamma   90.00
#
_symmetry.space_group_name_H-M   'P 1'
#
loop_
_entity.id
_entity.type
_entity.pdbx_description
1 polymer ?
#
loop_
_entity_poly.entity_id
_entity_poly.type
_entity_poly.pdbx_seq_one_letter_code
_entity_poly.pdbx_strand_id
1 'polypeptide(L)'
;MNKFVASCLGLLLMAALPGARAETVQGRLELRWGDPAAVQGKARLPSRFVATLVGDDGSRRVLDPAQARRAAVDLYALGNRRVAVEFSPAKRGTGAAAITAIVPTDRARLPASSKALVEAKIAGNTRWVTVACKFSDIATEQNPVSFFNDQYGTASGRLGHYWSEVSYGKINLTGSSAYGWFTLPQPRSFYVTMVDGKEKANLNQLFRDCAALADPVVDFNSVQGINMMFNGDLDGYAWGGGACGVLEGVDQCIRNTWNPPWSFANLAPLAHEMGHGYGLPHSDNSDGDSDPYDNPWDVMSDAWSNAASTVTYGRLPKHINTVQRERLGWLEPARQLSVGAGTAHRELVLDRASLAGSGNLQAITLYTRNPDARGIYTYRIEARRRIGTYESQLAGDAVIIHAVATSFNQAGDPVLGMAYSVDADVPPADRSNNEGSMFKVGEVWVSPDGTQRVKVVRETAEGFVVNIGWPRETGGNMRPRVRPSAVAPAVSSASRPGSTPAS
;
A
#
# COMPACT_ATOMS: atom_id res chain seq x y z
N MET A 1 94.38 -2.83 1.54
CA MET A 1 93.76 -3.37 0.31
C MET A 1 92.40 -2.71 0.12
N ASN A 2 92.15 -2.29 -1.11
CA ASN A 2 91.11 -1.38 -1.61
C ASN A 2 89.69 -1.98 -1.70
N LYS A 3 88.68 -1.10 -1.47
CA LYS A 3 87.31 -1.04 -2.04
C LYS A 3 86.36 -2.22 -1.69
N PHE A 4 85.03 -2.09 -1.54
CA PHE A 4 84.03 -1.33 -2.28
C PHE A 4 82.77 -1.07 -1.42
N VAL A 5 82.12 0.06 -1.70
CA VAL A 5 80.73 0.39 -1.33
C VAL A 5 79.78 -0.39 -2.24
N ALA A 6 78.70 -0.96 -1.69
CA ALA A 6 77.52 -1.34 -2.46
C ALA A 6 76.25 -1.06 -1.63
N SER A 7 75.55 0.00 -2.01
CA SER A 7 74.24 0.39 -1.51
C SER A 7 73.18 -0.46 -2.23
N CYS A 8 72.39 -1.25 -1.51
CA CYS A 8 71.23 -1.94 -2.07
C CYS A 8 69.99 -1.06 -1.89
N LEU A 9 69.53 -0.48 -3.00
CA LEU A 9 68.24 0.17 -3.14
C LEU A 9 67.14 -0.90 -3.06
N GLY A 10 66.44 -0.97 -1.93
CA GLY A 10 65.22 -1.78 -1.80
C GLY A 10 64.03 -1.05 -2.42
N LEU A 11 63.62 -1.45 -3.63
CA LEU A 11 62.35 -1.02 -4.23
C LEU A 11 61.20 -1.56 -3.36
N LEU A 12 60.57 -0.70 -2.56
CA LEU A 12 59.27 -0.99 -1.96
C LEU A 12 58.20 -0.92 -3.05
N LEU A 13 57.83 -2.07 -3.60
CA LEU A 13 56.60 -2.21 -4.37
C LEU A 13 55.42 -2.12 -3.38
N MET A 14 54.89 -0.91 -3.18
CA MET A 14 53.58 -0.74 -2.54
C MET A 14 52.51 -1.33 -3.45
N ALA A 15 52.19 -2.61 -3.23
CA ALA A 15 50.99 -3.21 -3.79
C ALA A 15 49.78 -2.52 -3.15
N ALA A 16 49.20 -1.56 -3.87
CA ALA A 16 47.89 -1.02 -3.52
C ALA A 16 46.87 -2.17 -3.57
N LEU A 17 46.44 -2.64 -2.40
CA LEU A 17 45.32 -3.57 -2.30
C LEU A 17 44.11 -2.91 -2.97
N PRO A 18 43.39 -3.61 -3.87
CA PRO A 18 42.18 -3.05 -4.46
C PRO A 18 41.19 -2.77 -3.32
N GLY A 19 40.86 -1.49 -3.13
CA GLY A 19 39.82 -1.08 -2.20
C GLY A 19 38.51 -1.79 -2.55
N ALA A 20 37.75 -2.24 -1.55
CA ALA A 20 36.45 -2.85 -1.74
C ALA A 20 35.55 -1.88 -2.53
N ARG A 21 35.17 -2.25 -3.75
CA ARG A 21 34.30 -1.43 -4.61
C ARG A 21 32.84 -1.72 -4.32
N ALA A 22 31.99 -0.72 -4.55
CA ALA A 22 30.54 -0.91 -4.59
C ALA A 22 30.20 -1.93 -5.70
N GLU A 23 29.22 -2.78 -5.42
CA GLU A 23 28.75 -3.81 -6.35
C GLU A 23 27.46 -3.30 -7.00
N THR A 24 27.36 -3.35 -8.33
CA THR A 24 26.10 -3.11 -9.04
C THR A 24 25.64 -4.40 -9.70
N VAL A 25 24.45 -4.87 -9.33
CA VAL A 25 23.84 -6.08 -9.88
C VAL A 25 22.60 -5.68 -10.66
N GLN A 26 22.46 -6.21 -11.88
CA GLN A 26 21.25 -6.04 -12.70
C GLN A 26 20.39 -7.29 -12.65
N GLY A 27 19.08 -7.09 -12.75
CA GLY A 27 18.12 -8.18 -12.75
C GLY A 27 16.70 -7.64 -12.79
N ARG A 28 15.71 -8.51 -12.60
CA ARG A 28 14.30 -8.13 -12.49
C ARG A 28 13.89 -8.03 -11.02
N LEU A 29 13.14 -7.00 -10.67
CA LEU A 29 12.65 -6.80 -9.31
C LEU A 29 11.33 -7.56 -9.13
N GLU A 30 11.37 -8.63 -8.34
CA GLU A 30 10.20 -9.40 -7.93
C GLU A 30 9.73 -8.93 -6.55
N LEU A 31 8.48 -8.49 -6.46
CA LEU A 31 7.84 -8.07 -5.22
C LEU A 31 6.68 -9.02 -4.91
N ARG A 32 6.63 -9.53 -3.67
CA ARG A 32 5.57 -10.44 -3.22
C ARG A 32 5.03 -10.05 -1.86
N TRP A 33 3.72 -10.04 -1.75
CA TRP A 33 2.97 -9.87 -0.52
C TRP A 33 2.33 -11.19 -0.15
N GLY A 34 2.36 -11.52 1.13
CA GLY A 34 1.75 -12.72 1.68
C GLY A 34 0.73 -12.31 2.73
N ASP A 35 -0.52 -12.66 2.45
CA ASP A 35 -1.71 -12.17 3.14
C ASP A 35 -2.43 -13.31 3.85
N PRO A 36 -2.44 -13.31 5.19
CA PRO A 36 -2.86 -14.46 5.96
C PRO A 36 -4.38 -14.60 6.02
N ALA A 37 -4.84 -15.85 6.10
CA ALA A 37 -6.25 -16.13 6.31
C ALA A 37 -6.76 -15.50 7.62
N ALA A 38 -7.94 -14.88 7.57
CA ALA A 38 -8.67 -14.50 8.77
C ALA A 38 -9.33 -15.74 9.39
N VAL A 39 -8.70 -16.37 10.38
CA VAL A 39 -9.24 -17.56 11.07
C VAL A 39 -9.93 -17.14 12.35
N GLN A 40 -11.23 -17.42 12.46
CA GLN A 40 -12.03 -17.08 13.64
C GLN A 40 -11.44 -17.72 14.91
N GLY A 41 -11.29 -16.93 15.97
CA GLY A 41 -10.79 -17.38 17.27
C GLY A 41 -9.28 -17.65 17.33
N LYS A 42 -8.52 -17.31 16.27
CA LYS A 42 -7.06 -17.36 16.27
C LYS A 42 -6.48 -15.98 16.00
N ALA A 43 -5.34 -15.69 16.62
CA ALA A 43 -4.54 -14.53 16.25
C ALA A 43 -4.14 -14.66 14.78
N ARG A 44 -4.28 -13.55 14.04
CA ARG A 44 -3.85 -13.49 12.64
C ARG A 44 -2.33 -13.62 12.58
N LEU A 45 -1.83 -14.29 11.55
CA LEU A 45 -0.38 -14.29 11.28
C LEU A 45 0.05 -12.88 10.83
N PRO A 46 1.31 -12.47 11.02
CA PRO A 46 1.78 -11.21 10.48
C PRO A 46 1.84 -11.26 8.94
N SER A 47 1.50 -10.16 8.29
CA SER A 47 1.68 -10.00 6.84
C SER A 47 3.15 -10.19 6.42
N ARG A 48 3.38 -10.55 5.16
CA ARG A 48 4.73 -10.72 4.61
C ARG A 48 4.94 -9.81 3.42
N PHE A 49 6.13 -9.21 3.32
CA PHE A 49 6.58 -8.50 2.13
C PHE A 49 8.00 -8.91 1.78
N VAL A 50 8.20 -9.44 0.57
CA VAL A 50 9.49 -9.92 0.08
C VAL A 50 9.85 -9.18 -1.21
N ALA A 51 11.00 -8.52 -1.20
CA ALA A 51 11.61 -7.95 -2.39
C ALA A 51 12.81 -8.82 -2.81
N THR A 52 12.87 -9.23 -4.08
CA THR A 52 13.93 -10.09 -4.60
C THR A 52 14.45 -9.54 -5.92
N LEU A 53 15.77 -9.45 -6.06
CA LEU A 53 16.41 -9.25 -7.35
C LEU A 53 16.64 -10.61 -8.01
N VAL A 54 16.05 -10.82 -9.19
CA VAL A 54 16.20 -12.04 -9.99
C VAL A 54 17.21 -11.75 -11.12
N GLY A 55 18.38 -12.38 -11.07
CA GLY A 55 19.42 -12.25 -12.08
C GLY A 55 19.04 -12.92 -13.40
N ASP A 56 19.73 -12.53 -14.48
CA ASP A 56 19.51 -13.09 -15.83
C ASP A 56 19.91 -14.59 -15.91
N ASP A 57 20.68 -15.09 -14.94
CA ASP A 57 21.05 -16.50 -14.75
C ASP A 57 20.06 -17.28 -13.87
N GLY A 58 18.95 -16.65 -13.48
CA GLY A 58 17.95 -17.21 -12.56
C GLY A 58 18.35 -17.14 -11.08
N SER A 59 19.52 -16.59 -10.74
CA SER A 59 19.91 -16.36 -9.36
C SER A 59 18.92 -15.41 -8.66
N ARG A 60 18.67 -15.63 -7.36
CA ARG A 60 17.72 -14.83 -6.59
C ARG A 60 18.41 -14.25 -5.35
N ARG A 61 18.44 -12.92 -5.25
CA ARG A 61 18.99 -12.18 -4.11
C ARG A 61 17.86 -11.46 -3.38
N VAL A 62 17.52 -11.93 -2.19
CA VAL A 62 16.54 -11.26 -1.32
C VAL A 62 17.10 -9.90 -0.91
N LEU A 63 16.27 -8.87 -1.01
CA LEU A 63 16.58 -7.50 -0.63
C LEU A 63 15.89 -7.19 0.70
N ASP A 64 16.60 -6.49 1.59
CA ASP A 64 15.97 -5.95 2.80
C ASP A 64 14.88 -4.94 2.40
N PRO A 65 13.59 -5.16 2.73
CA PRO A 65 12.51 -4.31 2.23
C PRO A 65 12.57 -2.87 2.72
N ALA A 66 13.11 -2.64 3.92
CA ALA A 66 13.24 -1.29 4.47
C ALA A 66 14.32 -0.50 3.73
N GLN A 67 15.49 -1.10 3.47
CA GLN A 67 16.54 -0.51 2.65
C GLN A 67 16.08 -0.34 1.20
N ALA A 68 15.43 -1.33 0.60
CA ALA A 68 14.94 -1.25 -0.77
C ALA A 68 13.95 -0.09 -0.96
N ARG A 69 13.04 0.13 0.01
CA ARG A 69 12.12 1.27 -0.01
C ARG A 69 12.80 2.63 0.11
N ARG A 70 13.91 2.72 0.85
CA ARG A 70 14.71 3.95 0.93
C ARG A 70 15.59 4.19 -0.30
N ALA A 71 16.08 3.10 -0.91
CA ALA A 71 17.00 3.15 -2.04
C ALA A 71 16.30 3.35 -3.39
N ALA A 72 15.00 3.02 -3.48
CA ALA A 72 14.16 3.30 -4.64
C ALA A 72 13.39 4.60 -4.44
N VAL A 73 13.19 5.36 -5.53
CA VAL A 73 12.24 6.49 -5.53
C VAL A 73 10.81 5.99 -5.29
N ASP A 74 10.41 4.98 -6.06
CA ASP A 74 9.18 4.21 -5.87
C ASP A 74 9.50 2.73 -6.04
N LEU A 75 9.64 1.99 -4.94
CA LEU A 75 9.93 0.56 -5.04
C LEU A 75 8.79 -0.20 -5.75
N TYR A 76 7.55 0.19 -5.49
CA TYR A 76 6.37 -0.55 -5.94
C TYR A 76 6.16 -0.39 -7.45
N ALA A 77 6.40 0.81 -7.99
CA ALA A 77 6.38 1.05 -9.44
C ALA A 77 7.50 0.34 -10.22
N LEU A 78 8.52 -0.17 -9.53
CA LEU A 78 9.61 -0.96 -10.12
C LEU A 78 9.31 -2.47 -10.13
N GLY A 79 8.22 -2.92 -9.51
CA GLY A 79 7.83 -4.32 -9.50
C GLY A 79 7.71 -4.91 -10.91
N ASN A 80 8.25 -6.12 -11.10
CA ASN A 80 8.36 -6.86 -12.35
C ASN A 80 9.24 -6.21 -13.45
N ARG A 81 9.89 -5.08 -13.16
CA ARG A 81 10.77 -4.38 -14.11
C ARG A 81 12.23 -4.76 -13.94
N ARG A 82 13.04 -4.50 -14.97
CA ARG A 82 14.48 -4.69 -14.92
C ARG A 82 15.15 -3.50 -14.23
N VAL A 83 15.86 -3.76 -13.15
CA VAL A 83 16.51 -2.75 -12.30
C VAL A 83 18.01 -3.02 -12.16
N ALA A 84 18.75 -1.97 -11.78
CA ALA A 84 20.10 -2.05 -11.26
C ALA A 84 20.03 -1.73 -9.77
N VAL A 85 20.62 -2.61 -8.96
CA VAL A 85 20.73 -2.45 -7.52
C VAL A 85 22.20 -2.21 -7.18
N GLU A 86 22.47 -1.08 -6.55
CA GLU A 86 23.79 -0.74 -6.02
C GLU A 86 23.88 -1.18 -4.55
N PHE A 87 24.95 -1.89 -4.23
CA PHE A 87 25.30 -2.31 -2.88
C PHE A 87 26.60 -1.63 -2.44
N SER A 88 26.60 -1.12 -1.20
CA SER A 88 27.79 -0.54 -0.59
C SER A 88 28.92 -1.59 -0.51
N PRO A 89 30.20 -1.18 -0.50
CA PRO A 89 31.28 -2.10 -0.18
C PRO A 89 31.00 -2.84 1.14
N ALA A 90 31.20 -4.15 1.18
CA ALA A 90 31.07 -4.92 2.42
C ALA A 90 32.10 -4.41 3.44
N LYS A 91 31.65 -3.93 4.61
CA LYS A 91 32.57 -3.57 5.69
C LYS A 91 33.21 -4.85 6.23
N ARG A 92 34.55 -4.90 6.30
CA ARG A 92 35.27 -6.01 6.95
C ARG A 92 34.78 -6.13 8.40
N GLY A 93 34.07 -7.21 8.73
CA GLY A 93 33.89 -7.67 10.10
C GLY A 93 32.46 -7.92 10.57
N THR A 94 31.43 -7.16 10.18
CA THR A 94 30.13 -7.27 10.90
C THR A 94 28.84 -6.87 10.15
N GLY A 95 28.85 -6.61 8.84
CA GLY A 95 27.61 -6.20 8.16
C GLY A 95 27.48 -6.65 6.70
N ALA A 96 26.28 -7.11 6.33
CA ALA A 96 25.89 -7.28 4.93
C ALA A 96 26.00 -5.93 4.19
N ALA A 97 26.32 -5.99 2.90
CA ALA A 97 26.35 -4.80 2.04
C ALA A 97 24.99 -4.10 2.03
N ALA A 98 24.97 -2.79 2.29
CA ALA A 98 23.74 -2.01 2.33
C ALA A 98 23.27 -1.65 0.92
N ILE A 99 21.95 -1.60 0.70
CA ILE A 99 21.38 -1.17 -0.58
C ILE A 99 21.41 0.37 -0.63
N THR A 100 22.12 0.93 -1.60
CA THR A 100 22.30 2.38 -1.73
C THR A 100 21.42 3.00 -2.81
N ALA A 101 21.14 2.27 -3.89
CA ALA A 101 20.26 2.73 -4.95
C ALA A 101 19.55 1.56 -5.65
N ILE A 102 18.31 1.78 -6.07
CA ILE A 102 17.59 0.91 -7.01
C ILE A 102 17.05 1.80 -8.13
N VAL A 103 17.46 1.52 -9.37
CA VAL A 103 17.06 2.31 -10.54
C VAL A 103 16.60 1.41 -11.70
N PRO A 104 15.62 1.83 -12.51
CA PRO A 104 15.24 1.12 -13.72
C PRO A 104 16.40 1.09 -14.74
N THR A 105 16.57 -0.04 -15.44
CA THR A 105 17.61 -0.23 -16.48
C THR A 105 17.07 -0.12 -17.89
N ASP A 106 15.75 -0.20 -18.05
CA ASP A 106 14.98 0.10 -19.25
C ASP A 106 14.95 1.62 -19.52
N ARG A 107 16.14 2.22 -19.62
CA ARG A 107 16.33 3.55 -20.20
C ARG A 107 16.28 3.41 -21.72
N ALA A 108 15.08 3.31 -22.29
CA ALA A 108 14.94 3.76 -23.68
C ALA A 108 15.42 5.22 -23.74
N ARG A 109 16.34 5.52 -24.66
CA ARG A 109 16.92 6.84 -24.94
C ARG A 109 15.96 7.99 -24.63
N LEU A 110 16.12 8.61 -23.47
CA LEU A 110 15.63 9.96 -23.24
C LEU A 110 16.86 10.85 -23.02
N PRO A 111 16.90 12.06 -23.60
CA PRO A 111 17.94 13.03 -23.27
C PRO A 111 17.97 13.24 -21.76
N ALA A 112 19.11 13.65 -21.22
CA ALA A 112 19.34 13.92 -19.78
C ALA A 112 18.45 15.04 -19.18
N SER A 113 17.33 15.39 -19.82
CA SER A 113 16.35 16.40 -19.42
C SER A 113 14.90 15.86 -19.33
N SER A 114 14.64 14.56 -19.49
CA SER A 114 13.28 14.01 -19.34
C SER A 114 12.89 13.82 -17.86
N LYS A 115 12.12 14.79 -17.36
CA LYS A 115 11.55 14.93 -16.01
C LYS A 115 10.43 13.93 -15.65
N ALA A 116 10.54 12.65 -16.03
CA ALA A 116 9.54 11.66 -15.63
C ALA A 116 10.21 10.32 -15.34
N LEU A 117 10.25 9.93 -14.06
CA LEU A 117 10.04 8.51 -13.78
C LEU A 117 8.69 8.19 -14.42
N VAL A 118 8.70 7.33 -15.44
CA VAL A 118 7.45 6.87 -16.06
C VAL A 118 6.65 6.14 -14.99
N GLU A 119 5.71 6.86 -14.40
CA GLU A 119 4.57 6.34 -13.67
C GLU A 119 3.92 5.32 -14.62
N ALA A 120 3.99 4.03 -14.27
CA ALA A 120 3.39 2.99 -15.08
C ALA A 120 1.86 3.06 -14.89
N LYS A 121 1.22 4.02 -15.59
CA LYS A 121 -0.23 4.15 -15.60
C LYS A 121 -0.82 2.83 -16.09
N ILE A 122 -1.65 2.21 -15.26
CA ILE A 122 -2.31 0.96 -15.61
C ILE A 122 -3.61 1.33 -16.32
N ALA A 123 -3.68 1.10 -17.63
CA ALA A 123 -4.84 1.49 -18.43
C ALA A 123 -5.08 0.52 -19.59
N GLY A 124 -6.27 0.59 -20.18
CA GLY A 124 -6.67 -0.24 -21.31
C GLY A 124 -7.10 -1.64 -20.88
N ASN A 125 -6.97 -2.60 -21.80
CA ASN A 125 -7.33 -3.98 -21.48
C ASN A 125 -6.22 -4.64 -20.66
N THR A 126 -6.52 -4.98 -19.40
CA THR A 126 -5.66 -5.78 -18.53
C THR A 126 -6.18 -7.20 -18.53
N ARG A 127 -5.84 -7.99 -19.55
CA ARG A 127 -6.23 -9.41 -19.62
C ARG A 127 -5.54 -10.19 -18.50
N TRP A 128 -6.33 -10.88 -17.66
CA TRP A 128 -5.84 -11.84 -16.67
C TRP A 128 -6.27 -13.25 -17.05
N VAL A 129 -5.47 -14.25 -16.70
CA VAL A 129 -5.87 -15.65 -16.85
C VAL A 129 -5.86 -16.33 -15.51
N THR A 130 -6.91 -17.10 -15.22
CA THR A 130 -6.90 -18.03 -14.10
C THR A 130 -6.32 -19.35 -14.56
N VAL A 131 -5.32 -19.85 -13.83
CA VAL A 131 -4.76 -21.18 -14.01
C VAL A 131 -5.01 -21.97 -12.71
N ALA A 132 -5.90 -22.95 -12.76
CA ALA A 132 -6.15 -23.81 -11.63
C ALA A 132 -5.23 -25.04 -11.67
N CYS A 133 -4.51 -25.28 -10.59
CA CYS A 133 -3.54 -26.37 -10.44
C CYS A 133 -3.83 -27.13 -9.15
N LYS A 134 -3.86 -28.45 -9.22
CA LYS A 134 -4.10 -29.32 -8.07
C LYS A 134 -2.85 -30.08 -7.66
N PHE A 135 -2.61 -30.18 -6.36
CA PHE A 135 -1.58 -31.06 -5.81
C PHE A 135 -1.90 -32.52 -6.16
N SER A 136 -0.89 -33.34 -6.45
CA SER A 136 -1.12 -34.71 -6.92
C SER A 136 -1.79 -35.63 -5.89
N ASP A 137 -1.66 -35.30 -4.61
CA ASP A 137 -2.21 -36.03 -3.46
C ASP A 137 -3.55 -35.49 -2.97
N ILE A 138 -4.06 -34.39 -3.54
CA ILE A 138 -5.37 -33.83 -3.19
C ILE A 138 -6.30 -33.97 -4.39
N ALA A 139 -7.29 -34.84 -4.29
CA ALA A 139 -8.22 -35.11 -5.40
C ALA A 139 -9.30 -34.04 -5.57
N THR A 140 -9.71 -33.39 -4.47
CA THR A 140 -10.82 -32.44 -4.48
C THR A 140 -10.49 -31.19 -5.29
N GLU A 141 -11.39 -30.82 -6.18
CA GLU A 141 -11.41 -29.55 -6.90
C GLU A 141 -12.52 -28.69 -6.28
N GLN A 142 -12.16 -27.58 -5.62
CA GLN A 142 -13.12 -26.84 -4.77
C GLN A 142 -14.21 -26.14 -5.57
N ASN A 143 -13.88 -25.74 -6.80
CA ASN A 143 -14.80 -25.11 -7.72
C ASN A 143 -14.49 -25.57 -9.15
N PRO A 144 -15.50 -25.66 -10.03
CA PRO A 144 -15.27 -25.94 -11.45
C PRO A 144 -14.58 -24.75 -12.13
N VAL A 145 -13.88 -24.99 -13.25
CA VAL A 145 -13.22 -23.92 -14.02
C VAL A 145 -14.19 -22.82 -14.46
N SER A 146 -15.45 -23.17 -14.74
CA SER A 146 -16.49 -22.22 -15.08
C SER A 146 -16.74 -21.18 -13.99
N PHE A 147 -16.61 -21.55 -12.71
CA PHE A 147 -16.71 -20.60 -11.60
C PHE A 147 -15.67 -19.49 -11.73
N PHE A 148 -14.41 -19.86 -11.99
CA PHE A 148 -13.31 -18.91 -12.17
C PHE A 148 -13.45 -18.09 -13.45
N ASN A 149 -13.95 -18.71 -14.52
CA ASN A 149 -14.21 -18.00 -15.77
C ASN A 149 -15.30 -16.93 -15.58
N ASP A 150 -16.37 -17.28 -14.89
CA ASP A 150 -17.50 -16.40 -14.62
C ASP A 150 -17.14 -15.20 -13.73
N GLN A 151 -16.09 -15.32 -12.89
CA GLN A 151 -15.55 -14.22 -12.10
C GLN A 151 -15.08 -13.05 -12.97
N TYR A 152 -14.66 -13.27 -14.23
CA TYR A 152 -14.26 -12.19 -15.13
C TYR A 152 -15.43 -11.43 -15.77
N GLY A 153 -16.68 -11.82 -15.46
CA GLY A 153 -17.87 -11.18 -16.01
C GLY A 153 -18.04 -9.71 -15.61
N THR A 154 -18.87 -9.00 -16.38
CA THR A 154 -19.17 -7.57 -16.21
C THR A 154 -20.40 -7.28 -15.37
N ALA A 155 -21.08 -8.31 -14.83
CA ALA A 155 -22.15 -8.12 -13.86
C ALA A 155 -21.58 -7.74 -12.48
N SER A 156 -22.33 -6.93 -11.72
CA SER A 156 -21.91 -6.49 -10.39
C SER A 156 -21.58 -7.65 -9.45
N GLY A 157 -20.55 -7.48 -8.62
CA GLY A 157 -20.06 -8.54 -7.73
C GLY A 157 -19.12 -9.55 -8.42
N ARG A 158 -18.56 -9.21 -9.58
CA ARG A 158 -17.53 -9.98 -10.31
C ARG A 158 -16.26 -9.16 -10.50
N LEU A 159 -15.12 -9.78 -10.81
CA LEU A 159 -13.83 -9.11 -11.01
C LEU A 159 -13.87 -8.15 -12.20
N GLY A 160 -14.48 -8.55 -13.32
CA GLY A 160 -14.56 -7.71 -14.52
C GLY A 160 -15.30 -6.39 -14.26
N HIS A 161 -16.42 -6.47 -13.55
CA HIS A 161 -17.16 -5.29 -13.10
C HIS A 161 -16.38 -4.49 -12.05
N TYR A 162 -15.82 -5.15 -11.03
CA TYR A 162 -15.08 -4.48 -9.95
C TYR A 162 -13.93 -3.65 -10.48
N TRP A 163 -13.05 -4.24 -11.29
CA TRP A 163 -11.87 -3.57 -11.82
C TRP A 163 -12.23 -2.44 -12.80
N SER A 164 -13.34 -2.57 -13.53
CA SER A 164 -13.88 -1.47 -14.34
C SER A 164 -14.40 -0.32 -13.46
N GLU A 165 -15.21 -0.61 -12.45
CA GLU A 165 -15.79 0.40 -11.56
C GLU A 165 -14.71 1.13 -10.74
N VAL A 166 -13.84 0.37 -10.08
CA VAL A 166 -12.78 0.91 -9.20
C VAL A 166 -11.70 1.65 -9.99
N SER A 167 -11.65 1.52 -11.31
CA SER A 167 -10.73 2.28 -12.17
C SER A 167 -11.42 3.41 -12.93
N TYR A 168 -12.71 3.66 -12.70
CA TYR A 168 -13.54 4.57 -13.50
C TYR A 168 -13.52 4.24 -15.01
N GLY A 169 -13.47 2.95 -15.34
CA GLY A 169 -13.40 2.44 -16.71
C GLY A 169 -12.02 2.59 -17.36
N LYS A 170 -10.97 2.96 -16.62
CA LYS A 170 -9.60 3.05 -17.15
C LYS A 170 -9.02 1.69 -17.49
N ILE A 171 -9.47 0.63 -16.81
CA ILE A 171 -9.18 -0.74 -17.19
C ILE A 171 -10.45 -1.57 -17.36
N ASN A 172 -10.30 -2.67 -18.11
CA ASN A 172 -11.25 -3.76 -18.14
C ASN A 172 -10.49 -5.08 -18.28
N LEU A 173 -11.18 -6.19 -18.00
CA LEU A 173 -10.61 -7.53 -18.05
C LEU A 173 -11.08 -8.32 -19.30
N THR A 174 -11.41 -7.65 -20.40
CA THR A 174 -11.96 -8.31 -21.60
C THR A 174 -10.99 -9.34 -22.17
N GLY A 175 -11.50 -10.52 -22.52
CA GLY A 175 -10.70 -11.63 -23.02
C GLY A 175 -10.01 -12.44 -21.91
N SER A 176 -10.20 -12.09 -20.63
CA SER A 176 -9.77 -12.92 -19.51
C SER A 176 -10.53 -14.24 -19.49
N SER A 177 -9.87 -15.31 -19.06
CA SER A 177 -10.39 -16.67 -19.12
C SER A 177 -9.79 -17.53 -18.01
N ALA A 178 -10.38 -18.70 -17.75
CA ALA A 178 -9.88 -19.67 -16.79
C ALA A 178 -9.60 -21.04 -17.43
N TYR A 179 -8.56 -21.71 -16.95
CA TYR A 179 -8.11 -23.00 -17.48
C TYR A 179 -7.72 -23.98 -16.38
N GLY A 180 -7.90 -25.26 -16.70
CA GLY A 180 -7.28 -26.38 -15.99
C GLY A 180 -8.00 -26.84 -14.73
N TRP A 181 -7.66 -28.04 -14.31
CA TRP A 181 -7.26 -28.33 -12.94
C TRP A 181 -6.01 -29.17 -13.12
N PHE A 182 -4.93 -28.50 -13.52
CA PHE A 182 -3.71 -29.18 -13.95
C PHE A 182 -3.10 -29.90 -12.75
N THR A 183 -2.90 -31.21 -12.88
CA THR A 183 -2.29 -31.99 -11.80
C THR A 183 -0.80 -31.66 -11.74
N LEU A 184 -0.38 -30.99 -10.66
CA LEU A 184 1.02 -30.76 -10.35
C LEU A 184 1.73 -32.11 -10.22
N PRO A 185 3.00 -32.23 -10.65
CA PRO A 185 3.72 -33.50 -10.64
C PRO A 185 4.02 -34.04 -9.24
N GLN A 186 3.97 -33.19 -8.21
CA GLN A 186 4.37 -33.52 -6.85
C GLN A 186 3.23 -33.31 -5.85
N PRO A 187 3.25 -34.00 -4.69
CA PRO A 187 2.27 -33.79 -3.63
C PRO A 187 2.42 -32.41 -2.98
N ARG A 188 1.42 -31.97 -2.22
CA ARG A 188 1.45 -30.69 -1.51
C ARG A 188 2.71 -30.52 -0.67
N SER A 189 3.15 -31.57 0.01
CA SER A 189 4.33 -31.56 0.90
C SER A 189 5.66 -31.25 0.20
N PHE A 190 5.73 -31.39 -1.13
CA PHE A 190 6.88 -30.95 -1.92
C PHE A 190 6.92 -29.43 -2.10
N TYR A 191 5.76 -28.82 -2.33
CA TYR A 191 5.62 -27.38 -2.56
C TYR A 191 5.51 -26.60 -1.26
N VAL A 192 4.93 -27.20 -0.22
CA VAL A 192 4.74 -26.61 1.10
C VAL A 192 5.55 -27.41 2.10
N THR A 193 6.68 -26.87 2.49
CA THR A 193 7.62 -27.52 3.42
C THR A 193 7.51 -26.94 4.82
N MET A 194 7.90 -27.70 5.84
CA MET A 194 8.05 -27.20 7.20
C MET A 194 9.43 -26.58 7.39
N VAL A 195 9.48 -25.29 7.75
CA VAL A 195 10.70 -24.56 8.10
C VAL A 195 10.47 -23.90 9.46
N ASP A 196 11.33 -24.20 10.43
CA ASP A 196 11.23 -23.69 11.81
C ASP A 196 9.85 -23.88 12.44
N GLY A 197 9.25 -25.06 12.20
CA GLY A 197 7.93 -25.41 12.74
C GLY A 197 6.75 -24.70 12.07
N LYS A 198 6.97 -23.99 10.96
CA LYS A 198 5.93 -23.30 10.20
C LYS A 198 5.91 -23.79 8.76
N GLU A 199 4.72 -23.88 8.17
CA GLU A 199 4.60 -24.12 6.75
C GLU A 199 5.20 -22.95 5.96
N LYS A 200 5.82 -23.27 4.82
CA LYS A 200 6.41 -22.32 3.89
C LYS A 200 6.18 -22.79 2.47
N ALA A 201 5.45 -21.99 1.71
CA ALA A 201 5.18 -22.28 0.30
C ALA A 201 6.38 -21.91 -0.57
N ASN A 202 6.79 -22.83 -1.43
CA ASN A 202 7.75 -22.58 -2.50
C ASN A 202 7.03 -21.99 -3.72
N LEU A 203 6.71 -20.70 -3.63
CA LEU A 203 5.96 -19.96 -4.66
C LEU A 203 6.62 -20.02 -6.04
N ASN A 204 7.95 -20.08 -6.09
CA ASN A 204 8.70 -20.20 -7.35
C ASN A 204 8.42 -21.54 -8.03
N GLN A 205 8.45 -22.63 -7.25
CA GLN A 205 8.21 -23.97 -7.78
C GLN A 205 6.73 -24.15 -8.15
N LEU A 206 5.82 -23.63 -7.32
CA LEU A 206 4.38 -23.59 -7.64
C LEU A 206 4.12 -22.86 -8.95
N PHE A 207 4.71 -21.67 -9.13
CA PHE A 207 4.56 -20.89 -10.36
C PHE A 207 5.10 -21.65 -11.58
N ARG A 208 6.35 -22.13 -11.52
CA ARG A 208 6.99 -22.83 -12.64
C ARG A 208 6.19 -24.05 -13.09
N ASP A 209 5.84 -24.93 -12.16
CA ASP A 209 5.20 -26.20 -12.52
C ASP A 209 3.76 -25.97 -13.02
N CYS A 210 3.02 -25.06 -12.37
CA CYS A 210 1.66 -24.73 -12.77
C CYS A 210 1.62 -24.02 -14.13
N ALA A 211 2.50 -23.04 -14.37
CA ALA A 211 2.60 -22.34 -15.64
C ALA A 211 3.04 -23.29 -16.77
N ALA A 212 4.04 -24.14 -16.54
CA ALA A 212 4.50 -25.11 -17.55
C ALA A 212 3.42 -26.12 -17.98
N LEU A 213 2.53 -26.51 -17.06
CA LEU A 213 1.39 -27.37 -17.39
C LEU A 213 0.30 -26.63 -18.20
N ALA A 214 0.19 -25.32 -18.02
CA ALA A 214 -0.82 -24.50 -18.68
C ALA A 214 -0.36 -23.92 -20.03
N ASP A 215 0.95 -23.72 -20.21
CA ASP A 215 1.59 -23.16 -21.42
C ASP A 215 1.10 -23.79 -22.74
N PRO A 216 0.86 -25.13 -22.84
CA PRO A 216 0.37 -25.72 -24.09
C PRO A 216 -1.05 -25.28 -24.51
N VAL A 217 -1.83 -24.68 -23.61
CA VAL A 217 -3.24 -24.29 -23.86
C VAL A 217 -3.55 -22.83 -23.51
N VAL A 218 -2.60 -22.10 -22.91
CA VAL A 218 -2.74 -20.69 -22.53
C VAL A 218 -1.62 -19.90 -23.20
N ASP A 219 -1.97 -18.99 -24.10
CA ASP A 219 -1.03 -18.00 -24.63
C ASP A 219 -0.75 -16.94 -23.57
N PHE A 220 0.45 -17.00 -22.97
CA PHE A 220 0.90 -16.04 -21.96
C PHE A 220 1.49 -14.76 -22.56
N ASN A 221 1.74 -14.67 -23.88
CA ASN A 221 2.20 -13.42 -24.50
C ASN A 221 1.12 -12.33 -24.53
N SER A 222 -0.15 -12.72 -24.43
CA SER A 222 -1.30 -11.82 -24.47
C SER A 222 -1.91 -11.49 -23.11
N VAL A 223 -1.27 -11.89 -21.99
CA VAL A 223 -1.78 -11.64 -20.63
C VAL A 223 -0.96 -10.61 -19.88
N GLN A 224 -1.63 -9.84 -19.02
CA GLN A 224 -0.98 -8.90 -18.09
C GLN A 224 -0.75 -9.49 -16.70
N GLY A 225 -1.45 -10.58 -16.36
CA GLY A 225 -1.31 -11.25 -15.07
C GLY A 225 -1.94 -12.63 -15.04
N ILE A 226 -1.51 -13.44 -14.07
CA ILE A 226 -1.97 -14.81 -13.84
C ILE A 226 -2.52 -14.91 -12.43
N ASN A 227 -3.73 -15.46 -12.30
CA ASN A 227 -4.28 -15.87 -11.02
C ASN A 227 -4.13 -17.39 -10.87
N MET A 228 -3.21 -17.85 -10.03
CA MET A 228 -3.05 -19.28 -9.76
C MET A 228 -3.98 -19.72 -8.64
N MET A 229 -4.80 -20.74 -8.90
CA MET A 229 -5.72 -21.32 -7.91
C MET A 229 -5.22 -22.69 -7.50
N PHE A 230 -5.05 -22.93 -6.20
CA PHE A 230 -4.56 -24.21 -5.68
C PHE A 230 -5.64 -24.94 -4.90
N ASN A 231 -5.71 -26.26 -5.04
CA ASN A 231 -6.73 -27.05 -4.35
C ASN A 231 -6.39 -27.43 -2.90
N GLY A 232 -5.41 -26.79 -2.31
CA GLY A 232 -5.01 -26.98 -0.92
C GLY A 232 -4.54 -25.67 -0.34
N ASP A 233 -4.49 -25.60 0.99
CA ASP A 233 -3.83 -24.48 1.65
C ASP A 233 -2.36 -24.40 1.22
N LEU A 234 -1.81 -23.20 1.19
CA LEU A 234 -0.40 -22.98 0.90
C LEU A 234 0.36 -23.01 2.22
N ASP A 235 0.64 -21.86 2.81
CA ASP A 235 1.31 -21.72 4.09
C ASP A 235 0.53 -20.84 5.08
N GLY A 236 -0.80 -20.83 4.96
CA GLY A 236 -1.71 -19.95 5.68
C GLY A 236 -1.90 -18.58 5.05
N TYR A 237 -1.29 -18.33 3.87
CA TYR A 237 -1.35 -17.06 3.14
C TYR A 237 -1.89 -17.25 1.71
N ALA A 238 -2.61 -16.26 1.23
CA ALA A 238 -2.68 -15.93 -0.19
C ALA A 238 -1.46 -15.07 -0.53
N TRP A 239 -1.03 -15.08 -1.79
CA TRP A 239 0.12 -14.27 -2.20
C TRP A 239 -0.16 -13.52 -3.48
N GLY A 240 0.42 -12.32 -3.60
CA GLY A 240 0.22 -11.41 -4.71
C GLY A 240 1.47 -10.64 -5.07
N GLY A 241 1.46 -9.97 -6.22
CA GLY A 241 2.58 -9.19 -6.73
C GLY A 241 3.13 -9.77 -8.03
N GLY A 242 4.32 -10.37 -7.98
CA GLY A 242 5.04 -10.80 -9.17
C GLY A 242 5.65 -12.19 -9.07
N ALA A 243 5.76 -12.85 -10.23
CA ALA A 243 6.50 -14.08 -10.40
C ALA A 243 7.41 -14.00 -11.62
N CYS A 244 8.66 -14.45 -11.45
CA CYS A 244 9.61 -14.61 -12.54
C CYS A 244 9.90 -16.08 -12.83
N GLY A 245 9.80 -16.46 -14.10
CA GLY A 245 10.13 -17.78 -14.65
C GLY A 245 9.91 -17.85 -16.16
N VAL A 246 10.07 -19.05 -16.71
CA VAL A 246 9.87 -19.31 -18.14
C VAL A 246 8.37 -19.34 -18.46
N LEU A 247 7.94 -18.48 -19.38
CA LEU A 247 6.63 -18.50 -20.02
C LEU A 247 6.86 -18.39 -21.52
N GLU A 248 6.22 -19.22 -22.35
CA GLU A 248 6.38 -19.17 -23.81
C GLU A 248 7.85 -19.33 -24.25
N GLY A 249 8.61 -20.14 -23.50
CA GLY A 249 10.04 -20.35 -23.73
C GLY A 249 10.95 -19.17 -23.38
N VAL A 250 10.44 -18.10 -22.76
CA VAL A 250 11.21 -16.90 -22.38
C VAL A 250 11.17 -16.66 -20.88
N ASP A 251 12.34 -16.40 -20.28
CA ASP A 251 12.43 -15.93 -18.89
C ASP A 251 11.92 -14.50 -18.74
N GLN A 252 10.79 -14.36 -18.05
CA GLN A 252 10.14 -13.08 -17.81
C GLN A 252 9.52 -13.00 -16.42
N CYS A 253 9.20 -11.78 -15.98
CA CYS A 253 8.39 -11.57 -14.78
C CYS A 253 7.02 -11.06 -15.18
N ILE A 254 5.99 -11.60 -14.53
CA ILE A 254 4.60 -11.27 -14.77
C ILE A 254 3.89 -11.00 -13.45
N ARG A 255 2.79 -10.25 -13.50
CA ARG A 255 1.89 -10.12 -12.36
C ARG A 255 1.33 -11.50 -12.03
N ASN A 256 1.38 -11.89 -10.77
CA ASN A 256 0.96 -13.21 -10.37
C ASN A 256 0.34 -13.21 -8.99
N THR A 257 -0.64 -14.09 -8.79
CA THR A 257 -1.22 -14.40 -7.49
C THR A 257 -1.22 -15.91 -7.23
N TRP A 258 -1.12 -16.32 -5.97
CA TRP A 258 -1.25 -17.71 -5.51
C TRP A 258 -2.37 -17.78 -4.49
N ASN A 259 -3.48 -18.40 -4.88
CA ASN A 259 -4.71 -18.36 -4.11
C ASN A 259 -5.05 -19.76 -3.57
N PRO A 260 -4.99 -19.97 -2.24
CA PRO A 260 -5.58 -21.15 -1.61
C PRO A 260 -7.12 -21.07 -1.62
N PRO A 261 -7.82 -22.17 -1.28
CA PRO A 261 -9.28 -22.23 -1.35
C PRO A 261 -10.06 -21.13 -0.64
N TRP A 262 -9.61 -20.74 0.57
CA TRP A 262 -10.28 -19.68 1.32
C TRP A 262 -10.19 -18.31 0.63
N SER A 263 -9.14 -18.08 -0.16
CA SER A 263 -8.93 -16.82 -0.88
C SER A 263 -9.86 -16.74 -2.07
N PHE A 264 -9.84 -17.71 -3.00
CA PHE A 264 -10.66 -17.62 -4.21
C PHE A 264 -12.16 -17.91 -4.01
N ALA A 265 -12.54 -18.46 -2.86
CA ALA A 265 -13.95 -18.54 -2.44
C ALA A 265 -14.54 -17.17 -2.06
N ASN A 266 -13.69 -16.14 -1.95
CA ASN A 266 -14.08 -14.76 -1.67
C ASN A 266 -13.48 -13.83 -2.75
N LEU A 267 -14.28 -12.93 -3.30
CA LEU A 267 -13.78 -12.00 -4.31
C LEU A 267 -12.82 -10.96 -3.73
N ALA A 268 -12.99 -10.60 -2.44
CA ALA A 268 -12.20 -9.55 -1.79
C ALA A 268 -10.71 -9.89 -1.66
N PRO A 269 -10.31 -11.06 -1.10
CA PRO A 269 -8.90 -11.45 -1.06
C PRO A 269 -8.30 -11.63 -2.46
N LEU A 270 -9.03 -12.22 -3.40
CA LEU A 270 -8.54 -12.36 -4.78
C LEU A 270 -8.27 -10.99 -5.44
N ALA A 271 -9.15 -10.02 -5.23
CA ALA A 271 -8.95 -8.65 -5.71
C ALA A 271 -7.81 -7.93 -4.97
N HIS A 272 -7.59 -8.23 -3.68
CA HIS A 272 -6.44 -7.75 -2.90
C HIS A 272 -5.12 -8.22 -3.55
N GLU A 273 -4.99 -9.53 -3.81
CA GLU A 273 -3.78 -10.08 -4.45
C GLU A 273 -3.55 -9.53 -5.86
N MET A 274 -4.63 -9.36 -6.63
CA MET A 274 -4.55 -8.70 -7.94
C MET A 274 -4.09 -7.23 -7.80
N GLY A 275 -4.50 -6.54 -6.73
CA GLY A 275 -4.03 -5.20 -6.38
C GLY A 275 -2.51 -5.15 -6.20
N HIS A 276 -1.94 -6.11 -5.48
CA HIS A 276 -0.48 -6.29 -5.41
C HIS A 276 0.14 -6.53 -6.78
N GLY A 277 -0.51 -7.33 -7.62
CA GLY A 277 -0.11 -7.51 -9.01
C GLY A 277 -0.02 -6.21 -9.80
N TYR A 278 -0.97 -5.29 -9.58
CA TYR A 278 -0.93 -3.95 -10.18
C TYR A 278 0.10 -3.00 -9.56
N GLY A 279 0.78 -3.41 -8.49
CA GLY A 279 1.81 -2.63 -7.81
C GLY A 279 1.29 -1.82 -6.63
N LEU A 280 0.11 -2.16 -6.10
CA LEU A 280 -0.40 -1.53 -4.89
C LEU A 280 0.29 -2.13 -3.65
N PRO A 281 0.89 -1.32 -2.75
CA PRO A 281 1.25 -1.79 -1.42
C PRO A 281 0.00 -1.95 -0.55
N HIS A 282 0.16 -2.52 0.64
CA HIS A 282 -0.87 -2.36 1.67
C HIS A 282 -1.13 -0.87 1.97
N SER A 283 -2.33 -0.60 2.46
CA SER A 283 -2.65 0.57 3.27
C SER A 283 -2.90 0.13 4.71
N ASP A 284 -3.06 1.07 5.63
CA ASP A 284 -3.12 0.78 7.05
C ASP A 284 -3.94 1.86 7.79
N ASN A 285 -4.03 1.79 9.12
CA ASN A 285 -4.65 2.79 10.00
C ASN A 285 -3.57 3.59 10.77
N SER A 286 -3.95 4.38 11.78
CA SER A 286 -3.02 5.18 12.58
C SER A 286 -2.73 4.68 13.99
N ASP A 287 -3.04 3.43 14.33
CA ASP A 287 -2.81 2.86 15.69
C ASP A 287 -1.34 2.65 16.05
N GLY A 288 -0.47 2.62 15.03
CA GLY A 288 0.98 2.60 15.19
C GLY A 288 1.56 1.20 15.41
N ASP A 289 0.81 0.13 15.12
CA ASP A 289 1.34 -1.22 15.13
C ASP A 289 1.96 -1.62 13.78
N SER A 290 2.02 -2.91 13.44
CA SER A 290 2.55 -3.40 12.17
C SER A 290 1.57 -4.33 11.42
N ASP A 291 0.34 -4.45 11.91
CA ASP A 291 -0.75 -5.17 11.24
C ASP A 291 -1.40 -4.23 10.22
N PRO A 292 -1.20 -4.47 8.91
CA PRO A 292 -1.76 -3.57 7.90
C PRO A 292 -3.26 -3.76 7.70
N TYR A 293 -3.94 -4.64 8.42
CA TYR A 293 -5.29 -5.10 8.09
C TYR A 293 -6.39 -4.44 8.93
N ASP A 294 -6.20 -3.15 9.24
CA ASP A 294 -7.04 -2.43 10.20
C ASP A 294 -7.68 -1.14 9.66
N ASN A 295 -7.54 -0.90 8.36
CA ASN A 295 -8.25 0.14 7.64
C ASN A 295 -9.36 -0.47 6.75
N PRO A 296 -10.62 -0.51 7.24
CA PRO A 296 -11.75 -1.07 6.52
C PRO A 296 -12.31 -0.16 5.43
N TRP A 297 -11.63 0.92 5.07
CA TRP A 297 -11.97 1.75 3.92
C TRP A 297 -11.20 1.34 2.66
N ASP A 298 -10.17 0.51 2.73
CA ASP A 298 -9.39 0.09 1.57
C ASP A 298 -9.30 -1.44 1.52
N VAL A 299 -9.56 -2.03 0.36
CA VAL A 299 -9.36 -3.46 0.16
C VAL A 299 -7.90 -3.85 0.33
N MET A 300 -6.93 -2.95 0.05
CA MET A 300 -5.50 -3.17 0.27
C MET A 300 -5.08 -3.13 1.75
N SER A 301 -6.04 -2.97 2.65
CA SER A 301 -5.89 -3.19 4.08
C SER A 301 -6.88 -4.28 4.49
N ASP A 302 -8.05 -3.93 4.99
CA ASP A 302 -9.01 -4.92 5.48
C ASP A 302 -10.03 -5.33 4.39
N ALA A 303 -9.88 -6.53 3.84
CA ALA A 303 -10.80 -7.11 2.86
C ALA A 303 -12.10 -7.67 3.46
N TRP A 304 -12.24 -7.73 4.79
CA TRP A 304 -13.26 -8.52 5.50
C TRP A 304 -14.29 -7.69 6.25
N SER A 305 -13.85 -6.72 7.05
CA SER A 305 -14.78 -5.90 7.84
C SER A 305 -15.58 -5.00 6.95
N ASN A 306 -16.86 -4.77 7.29
CA ASN A 306 -17.71 -3.82 6.58
C ASN A 306 -17.79 -4.08 5.06
N ALA A 307 -17.56 -5.33 4.65
CA ALA A 307 -17.57 -5.74 3.25
C ALA A 307 -18.92 -6.33 2.87
N ALA A 308 -19.45 -5.93 1.71
CA ALA A 308 -20.59 -6.60 1.10
C ALA A 308 -20.26 -8.07 0.78
N SER A 309 -21.30 -8.88 0.56
CA SER A 309 -21.12 -10.29 0.19
C SER A 309 -22.16 -10.75 -0.82
N THR A 310 -21.83 -11.83 -1.52
CA THR A 310 -22.75 -12.56 -2.38
C THR A 310 -22.69 -14.04 -2.02
N VAL A 311 -23.75 -14.77 -2.36
CA VAL A 311 -23.80 -16.23 -2.16
C VAL A 311 -22.74 -16.94 -3.01
N THR A 312 -22.47 -16.45 -4.22
CA THR A 312 -21.58 -17.13 -5.18
C THR A 312 -20.10 -16.84 -4.91
N TYR A 313 -19.74 -15.57 -4.69
CA TYR A 313 -18.33 -15.14 -4.61
C TYR A 313 -17.92 -14.63 -3.23
N GLY A 314 -18.66 -14.99 -2.18
CA GLY A 314 -18.33 -14.65 -0.81
C GLY A 314 -18.23 -13.13 -0.57
N ARG A 315 -17.23 -12.69 0.18
CA ARG A 315 -16.95 -11.27 0.42
C ARG A 315 -16.56 -10.56 -0.86
N LEU A 316 -17.17 -9.40 -1.11
CA LEU A 316 -16.83 -8.52 -2.22
C LEU A 316 -15.77 -7.49 -1.80
N PRO A 317 -14.82 -7.14 -2.68
CA PRO A 317 -13.86 -6.09 -2.40
C PRO A 317 -14.57 -4.75 -2.25
N LYS A 318 -14.16 -3.95 -1.29
CA LYS A 318 -14.44 -2.51 -1.29
C LYS A 318 -13.52 -1.78 -2.26
N HIS A 319 -13.77 -0.51 -2.51
CA HIS A 319 -12.88 0.28 -3.36
C HIS A 319 -11.51 0.50 -2.70
N ILE A 320 -10.49 0.67 -3.52
CA ILE A 320 -9.18 1.18 -3.08
C ILE A 320 -9.26 2.68 -2.77
N ASN A 321 -8.41 3.14 -1.84
CA ASN A 321 -8.37 4.57 -1.51
C ASN A 321 -7.81 5.42 -2.67
N THR A 322 -8.03 6.74 -2.61
CA THR A 322 -7.58 7.69 -3.65
C THR A 322 -6.06 7.82 -3.78
N VAL A 323 -5.26 7.45 -2.77
CA VAL A 323 -3.78 7.36 -2.90
C VAL A 323 -3.43 6.24 -3.88
N GLN A 324 -4.05 5.08 -3.73
CA GLN A 324 -3.83 3.93 -4.61
C GLN A 324 -4.37 4.18 -6.03
N ARG A 325 -5.50 4.88 -6.16
CA ARG A 325 -6.02 5.31 -7.48
C ARG A 325 -5.06 6.25 -8.20
N GLU A 326 -4.45 7.19 -7.49
CA GLU A 326 -3.45 8.09 -8.07
C GLU A 326 -2.21 7.31 -8.51
N ARG A 327 -1.70 6.40 -7.67
CA ARG A 327 -0.57 5.50 -8.02
C ARG A 327 -0.78 4.75 -9.34
N LEU A 328 -2.00 4.30 -9.61
CA LEU A 328 -2.32 3.56 -10.84
C LEU A 328 -2.64 4.47 -12.04
N GLY A 329 -2.68 5.79 -11.83
CA GLY A 329 -3.04 6.78 -12.85
C GLY A 329 -4.55 6.82 -13.16
N TRP A 330 -5.39 6.42 -12.21
CA TRP A 330 -6.85 6.34 -12.39
C TRP A 330 -7.57 7.61 -11.96
N LEU A 331 -6.92 8.49 -11.21
CA LEU A 331 -7.53 9.72 -10.74
C LEU A 331 -7.14 10.91 -11.62
N GLU A 332 -8.12 11.49 -12.32
CA GLU A 332 -7.89 12.61 -13.24
C GLU A 332 -7.35 13.85 -12.51
N PRO A 333 -6.34 14.56 -13.07
CA PRO A 333 -5.78 15.76 -12.44
C PRO A 333 -6.83 16.83 -12.10
N ALA A 334 -7.86 16.98 -12.95
CA ALA A 334 -8.95 17.95 -12.73
C ALA A 334 -9.83 17.63 -11.50
N ARG A 335 -9.78 16.39 -11.00
CA ARG A 335 -10.55 15.93 -9.83
C ARG A 335 -9.70 15.90 -8.56
N GLN A 336 -8.50 16.47 -8.61
CA GLN A 336 -7.57 16.50 -7.50
C GLN A 336 -7.14 17.93 -7.20
N LEU A 337 -6.84 18.18 -5.93
CA LEU A 337 -6.34 19.48 -5.49
C LEU A 337 -5.24 19.31 -4.46
N SER A 338 -4.06 19.85 -4.78
CA SER A 338 -2.93 19.93 -3.85
C SER A 338 -2.88 21.29 -3.16
N VAL A 339 -2.57 21.29 -1.86
CA VAL A 339 -2.72 22.45 -0.98
C VAL A 339 -1.52 22.57 -0.05
N GLY A 340 -0.77 23.66 -0.18
CA GLY A 340 0.33 23.97 0.74
C GLY A 340 -0.16 24.53 2.08
N ALA A 341 0.72 24.50 3.08
CA ALA A 341 0.45 25.11 4.38
C ALA A 341 0.23 26.63 4.28
N GLY A 342 -0.66 27.17 5.11
CA GLY A 342 -1.00 28.60 5.13
C GLY A 342 -1.95 29.05 4.00
N THR A 343 -2.59 28.11 3.30
CA THR A 343 -3.62 28.44 2.32
C THR A 343 -4.86 29.04 3.00
N ALA A 344 -5.44 30.07 2.40
CA ALA A 344 -6.67 30.70 2.87
C ALA A 344 -7.85 29.73 2.88
N HIS A 345 -8.86 30.03 3.70
CA HIS A 345 -10.07 29.21 3.78
C HIS A 345 -10.80 29.15 2.44
N ARG A 346 -11.21 27.95 2.03
CA ARG A 346 -12.05 27.72 0.86
C ARG A 346 -12.98 26.54 1.06
N GLU A 347 -14.23 26.71 0.64
CA GLU A 347 -15.19 25.61 0.54
C GLU A 347 -15.05 24.91 -0.80
N LEU A 348 -15.06 23.58 -0.75
CA LEU A 348 -14.84 22.71 -1.88
C LEU A 348 -15.90 21.61 -1.86
N VAL A 349 -16.49 21.33 -3.02
CA VAL A 349 -17.32 20.14 -3.21
C VAL A 349 -16.40 18.95 -3.42
N LEU A 350 -16.53 17.95 -2.56
CA LEU A 350 -15.79 16.69 -2.58
C LEU A 350 -16.78 15.55 -2.79
N ASP A 351 -16.88 15.07 -4.02
CA ASP A 351 -17.69 13.89 -4.32
C ASP A 351 -17.00 12.63 -3.81
N ARG A 352 -17.78 11.59 -3.53
CA ARG A 352 -17.23 10.30 -3.09
C ARG A 352 -16.25 9.73 -4.10
N ALA A 353 -15.22 9.06 -3.58
CA ALA A 353 -14.17 8.44 -4.39
C ALA A 353 -14.69 7.31 -5.32
N SER A 354 -15.86 6.74 -5.07
CA SER A 354 -16.44 5.73 -5.95
C SER A 354 -17.22 6.29 -7.13
N LEU A 355 -17.49 7.61 -7.20
CA LEU A 355 -18.29 8.21 -8.26
C LEU A 355 -17.52 8.29 -9.59
N ALA A 356 -17.81 7.40 -10.52
CA ALA A 356 -17.33 7.54 -11.89
C ALA A 356 -17.93 8.79 -12.57
N GLY A 357 -17.12 9.50 -13.36
CA GLY A 357 -17.60 10.64 -14.15
C GLY A 357 -17.87 11.93 -13.36
N SER A 358 -17.46 12.02 -12.08
CA SER A 358 -17.62 13.25 -11.29
C SER A 358 -17.03 14.48 -12.01
N GLY A 359 -17.75 15.60 -11.92
CA GLY A 359 -17.27 16.92 -12.33
C GLY A 359 -16.61 17.72 -11.21
N ASN A 360 -16.59 17.19 -9.98
CA ASN A 360 -16.03 17.83 -8.80
C ASN A 360 -14.72 17.16 -8.38
N LEU A 361 -14.14 17.65 -7.28
CA LEU A 361 -12.99 17.01 -6.65
C LEU A 361 -13.42 15.65 -6.07
N GLN A 362 -12.51 14.67 -6.15
CA GLN A 362 -12.64 13.38 -5.49
C GLN A 362 -11.47 13.13 -4.52
N ALA A 363 -10.41 13.93 -4.59
CA ALA A 363 -9.32 13.90 -3.62
C ALA A 363 -8.72 15.29 -3.39
N ILE A 364 -8.32 15.55 -2.14
CA ILE A 364 -7.56 16.75 -1.77
C ILE A 364 -6.30 16.29 -1.04
N THR A 365 -5.15 16.79 -1.46
CA THR A 365 -3.86 16.53 -0.81
C THR A 365 -3.42 17.78 -0.06
N LEU A 366 -3.20 17.65 1.24
CA LEU A 366 -2.68 18.72 2.11
C LEU A 366 -1.21 18.44 2.44
N TYR A 367 -0.37 19.46 2.29
CA TYR A 367 1.02 19.45 2.72
C TYR A 367 1.19 20.29 3.98
N THR A 368 1.79 19.71 5.01
CA THR A 368 2.12 20.38 6.28
C THR A 368 3.51 21.02 6.22
N ARG A 369 3.82 21.91 7.17
CA ARG A 369 5.17 22.51 7.25
C ARG A 369 6.15 21.58 7.94
N ASN A 370 5.69 20.93 9.01
CA ASN A 370 6.47 20.02 9.80
C ASN A 370 5.89 18.60 9.70
N PRO A 371 6.72 17.56 9.84
CA PRO A 371 6.23 16.20 9.82
C PRO A 371 5.49 15.89 11.12
N ASP A 372 4.63 14.88 11.10
CA ASP A 372 4.19 14.22 12.32
C ASP A 372 5.29 13.36 12.95
N ALA A 373 4.98 12.69 14.06
CA ALA A 373 5.91 11.83 14.78
C ALA A 373 6.45 10.66 13.94
N ARG A 374 5.80 10.31 12.83
CA ARG A 374 6.21 9.25 11.88
C ARG A 374 7.04 9.80 10.72
N GLY A 375 7.26 11.13 10.65
CA GLY A 375 7.95 11.76 9.53
C GLY A 375 7.04 12.14 8.36
N ILE A 376 5.71 12.10 8.53
CA ILE A 376 4.74 12.32 7.44
C ILE A 376 4.38 13.80 7.31
N TYR A 377 4.45 14.32 6.09
CA TYR A 377 4.07 15.71 5.74
C TYR A 377 2.79 15.81 4.90
N THR A 378 2.24 14.67 4.49
CA THR A 378 1.22 14.62 3.43
C THR A 378 -0.03 13.95 3.97
N TYR A 379 -1.18 14.60 3.77
CA TYR A 379 -2.49 14.08 4.14
C TYR A 379 -3.42 14.09 2.95
N ARG A 380 -4.03 12.93 2.65
CA ARG A 380 -5.01 12.76 1.59
C ARG A 380 -6.40 12.75 2.18
N ILE A 381 -7.31 13.51 1.58
CA ILE A 381 -8.71 13.58 1.98
C ILE A 381 -9.56 13.00 0.86
N GLU A 382 -10.49 12.12 1.20
CA GLU A 382 -11.49 11.58 0.29
C GLU A 382 -12.85 11.49 0.98
N ALA A 383 -13.93 11.46 0.19
CA ALA A 383 -15.27 11.17 0.69
C ALA A 383 -15.63 9.72 0.37
N ARG A 384 -16.28 9.03 1.33
CA ARG A 384 -16.77 7.65 1.18
C ARG A 384 -18.24 7.59 1.62
N ARG A 385 -19.05 6.76 0.95
CA ARG A 385 -20.49 6.62 1.22
C ARG A 385 -20.93 5.17 1.10
N ARG A 386 -21.92 4.77 1.90
CA ARG A 386 -22.59 3.47 1.87
C ARG A 386 -23.53 3.35 0.68
N ILE A 387 -22.97 3.27 -0.52
CA ILE A 387 -23.74 3.20 -1.77
C ILE A 387 -23.08 2.26 -2.77
N GLY A 388 -23.88 1.73 -3.69
CA GLY A 388 -23.40 0.86 -4.75
C GLY A 388 -23.05 -0.55 -4.25
N THR A 389 -22.50 -1.35 -5.15
CA THR A 389 -22.28 -2.78 -4.91
C THR A 389 -21.22 -3.03 -3.85
N TYR A 390 -20.08 -2.36 -3.98
CA TYR A 390 -18.86 -2.68 -3.25
C TYR A 390 -18.70 -1.88 -1.95
N GLU A 391 -19.39 -0.75 -1.80
CA GLU A 391 -19.28 0.13 -0.63
C GLU A 391 -20.56 0.16 0.24
N SER A 392 -21.60 -0.59 -0.09
CA SER A 392 -22.89 -0.59 0.64
C SER A 392 -22.80 -0.93 2.14
N GLN A 393 -21.72 -1.59 2.58
CA GLN A 393 -21.54 -2.05 3.95
C GLN A 393 -20.44 -1.29 4.73
N LEU A 394 -19.88 -0.22 4.14
CA LEU A 394 -18.90 0.65 4.83
C LEU A 394 -19.42 1.09 6.21
N ALA A 395 -18.53 1.47 7.13
CA ALA A 395 -18.92 1.83 8.49
C ALA A 395 -19.88 3.05 8.54
N GLY A 396 -19.74 3.97 7.57
CA GLY A 396 -20.52 5.20 7.51
C GLY A 396 -20.38 5.94 6.19
N ASP A 397 -21.11 7.05 6.10
CA ASP A 397 -20.87 8.09 5.11
C ASP A 397 -19.99 9.13 5.81
N ALA A 398 -18.78 9.35 5.31
CA ALA A 398 -17.80 10.20 5.98
C ALA A 398 -16.75 10.76 5.02
N VAL A 399 -16.07 11.81 5.48
CA VAL A 399 -14.78 12.22 4.95
C VAL A 399 -13.71 11.41 5.68
N ILE A 400 -12.85 10.74 4.92
CA ILE A 400 -11.73 9.95 5.42
C ILE A 400 -10.44 10.70 5.13
N ILE A 401 -9.57 10.79 6.14
CA ILE A 401 -8.26 11.44 6.03
C ILE A 401 -7.20 10.36 6.17
N HIS A 402 -6.26 10.31 5.24
CA HIS A 402 -5.13 9.39 5.25
C HIS A 402 -3.84 10.17 5.44
N ALA A 403 -3.01 9.82 6.42
CA ALA A 403 -1.61 10.23 6.45
C ALA A 403 -0.85 9.39 5.41
N VAL A 404 -0.02 10.00 4.58
CA VAL A 404 0.64 9.30 3.46
C VAL A 404 2.14 9.32 3.62
N ALA A 405 2.74 8.15 3.84
CA ALA A 405 4.19 7.99 3.77
C ALA A 405 4.66 8.47 2.39
N THR A 406 5.58 9.42 2.36
CA THR A 406 5.99 10.09 1.11
C THR A 406 7.51 9.94 0.96
N SER A 407 7.95 9.45 -0.19
CA SER A 407 9.34 9.58 -0.65
C SER A 407 9.45 10.76 -1.63
N PHE A 408 10.66 11.12 -2.05
CA PHE A 408 10.88 12.20 -3.01
C PHE A 408 11.75 11.71 -4.16
N ASN A 409 11.37 12.06 -5.39
CA ASN A 409 12.19 11.78 -6.57
C ASN A 409 13.40 12.75 -6.65
N GLN A 410 14.30 12.55 -7.63
CA GLN A 410 15.47 13.43 -7.81
C GLN A 410 15.12 14.89 -8.14
N ALA A 411 13.91 15.16 -8.63
CA ALA A 411 13.39 16.50 -8.89
C ALA A 411 12.77 17.15 -7.63
N GLY A 412 12.66 16.42 -6.53
CA GLY A 412 12.02 16.85 -5.30
C GLY A 412 10.50 16.71 -5.30
N ASP A 413 9.92 16.04 -6.30
CA ASP A 413 8.47 15.79 -6.30
C ASP A 413 8.13 14.67 -5.32
N PRO A 414 7.02 14.79 -4.56
CA PRO A 414 6.56 13.76 -3.66
C PRO A 414 6.11 12.51 -4.45
N VAL A 415 6.48 11.35 -3.93
CA VAL A 415 6.02 10.04 -4.41
C VAL A 415 5.25 9.39 -3.28
N LEU A 416 3.98 9.10 -3.55
CA LEU A 416 3.07 8.56 -2.54
C LEU A 416 3.49 7.12 -2.22
N GLY A 417 3.48 6.78 -0.94
CA GLY A 417 3.81 5.47 -0.39
C GLY A 417 2.58 4.78 0.19
N MET A 418 2.72 4.22 1.39
CA MET A 418 1.63 3.63 2.16
C MET A 418 0.71 4.73 2.72
N ALA A 419 -0.59 4.49 2.70
CA ALA A 419 -1.61 5.39 3.26
C ALA A 419 -2.13 4.82 4.59
N TYR A 420 -2.23 5.68 5.60
CA TYR A 420 -2.66 5.36 6.96
C TYR A 420 -3.94 6.14 7.28
N SER A 421 -5.09 5.48 7.40
CA SER A 421 -6.33 6.14 7.84
C SER A 421 -6.10 6.80 9.20
N VAL A 422 -6.45 8.08 9.31
CA VAL A 422 -6.28 8.86 10.53
C VAL A 422 -7.48 8.67 11.42
N ASP A 423 -7.19 8.36 12.68
CA ASP A 423 -8.14 8.38 13.78
C ASP A 423 -7.82 9.57 14.71
N ALA A 424 -8.85 10.33 15.08
CA ALA A 424 -8.75 11.44 16.03
C ALA A 424 -8.84 10.99 17.50
N ASP A 425 -9.21 9.75 17.78
CA ASP A 425 -9.23 9.19 19.14
C ASP A 425 -7.80 9.02 19.70
N VAL A 426 -7.68 9.09 21.03
CA VAL A 426 -6.41 8.89 21.74
C VAL A 426 -6.59 7.85 22.87
N PRO A 427 -6.00 6.65 22.74
CA PRO A 427 -5.28 6.14 21.57
C PRO A 427 -6.21 5.94 20.36
N PRO A 428 -5.66 5.92 19.12
CA PRO A 428 -6.39 5.49 17.94
C PRO A 428 -7.00 4.11 18.12
N ALA A 429 -8.12 3.84 17.44
CA ALA A 429 -8.73 2.52 17.44
C ALA A 429 -7.90 1.52 16.63
N ASP A 430 -7.83 0.30 17.16
CA ASP A 430 -7.25 -0.90 16.51
C ASP A 430 -7.88 -1.18 15.13
N ARG A 431 -9.11 -0.71 14.87
CA ARG A 431 -9.71 -0.73 13.53
C ARG A 431 -10.39 0.59 13.24
N SER A 432 -10.07 1.20 12.11
CA SER A 432 -10.63 2.49 11.67
C SER A 432 -12.07 2.39 11.12
N ASN A 433 -13.00 1.82 11.89
CA ASN A 433 -14.44 1.88 11.62
C ASN A 433 -15.24 2.53 12.77
N ASN A 434 -14.54 3.18 13.69
CA ASN A 434 -15.08 3.98 14.80
C ASN A 434 -15.41 5.42 14.36
N GLU A 435 -16.03 6.17 15.27
CA GLU A 435 -16.36 7.58 15.03
C GLU A 435 -15.12 8.47 14.86
N GLY A 436 -14.02 8.20 15.58
CA GLY A 436 -12.79 8.99 15.48
C GLY A 436 -12.09 8.95 14.12
N SER A 437 -12.33 7.90 13.32
CA SER A 437 -11.82 7.78 11.94
C SER A 437 -12.82 8.24 10.86
N MET A 438 -14.04 8.64 11.26
CA MET A 438 -15.11 9.08 10.35
C MET A 438 -15.45 10.55 10.57
N PHE A 439 -14.85 11.46 9.80
CA PHE A 439 -15.19 12.88 9.90
C PHE A 439 -16.54 13.18 9.24
N LYS A 440 -17.53 13.56 10.06
CA LYS A 440 -18.92 13.83 9.68
C LYS A 440 -19.24 15.32 9.72
N VAL A 441 -20.41 15.69 9.21
CA VAL A 441 -20.89 17.07 9.14
C VAL A 441 -20.78 17.77 10.51
N GLY A 442 -20.13 18.93 10.52
CA GLY A 442 -19.87 19.73 11.71
C GLY A 442 -18.48 19.53 12.29
N GLU A 443 -17.84 18.39 12.04
CA GLU A 443 -16.56 18.01 12.62
C GLU A 443 -15.38 18.67 11.90
N VAL A 444 -14.28 18.77 12.65
CA VAL A 444 -13.06 19.45 12.23
C VAL A 444 -11.86 18.57 12.54
N TRP A 445 -11.04 18.35 11.52
CA TRP A 445 -9.70 17.82 11.67
C TRP A 445 -8.67 18.95 11.56
N VAL A 446 -7.60 18.85 12.36
CA VAL A 446 -6.43 19.74 12.32
C VAL A 446 -5.19 18.88 12.18
N SER A 447 -4.26 19.27 11.31
CA SER A 447 -3.00 18.52 11.15
C SER A 447 -2.19 18.51 12.43
N PRO A 448 -1.36 17.47 12.66
CA PRO A 448 -0.52 17.39 13.87
C PRO A 448 0.39 18.60 14.08
N ASP A 449 0.83 19.27 13.01
CA ASP A 449 1.65 20.48 13.10
C ASP A 449 0.84 21.79 13.23
N GLY A 450 -0.49 21.70 13.27
CA GLY A 450 -1.39 22.85 13.41
C GLY A 450 -1.42 23.78 12.19
N THR A 451 -0.94 23.37 11.02
CA THR A 451 -0.88 24.25 9.83
C THR A 451 -2.03 24.07 8.85
N GLN A 452 -2.78 22.98 8.97
CA GLN A 452 -3.90 22.63 8.12
C GLN A 452 -5.16 22.34 8.94
N ARG A 453 -6.31 22.66 8.38
CA ARG A 453 -7.63 22.38 8.94
C ARG A 453 -8.57 21.88 7.84
N VAL A 454 -9.40 20.90 8.16
CA VAL A 454 -10.50 20.40 7.33
C VAL A 454 -11.76 20.42 8.18
N LYS A 455 -12.81 21.12 7.75
CA LYS A 455 -14.15 21.03 8.35
C LYS A 455 -15.11 20.40 7.35
N VAL A 456 -15.87 19.41 7.76
CA VAL A 456 -16.98 18.88 6.97
C VAL A 456 -18.19 19.78 7.20
N VAL A 457 -18.62 20.51 6.16
CA VAL A 457 -19.61 21.58 6.29
C VAL A 457 -21.03 21.05 6.19
N ARG A 458 -21.29 20.22 5.18
CA ARG A 458 -22.59 19.61 4.89
C ARG A 458 -22.44 18.45 3.90
N GLU A 459 -23.44 17.61 3.84
CA GLU A 459 -23.57 16.60 2.79
C GLU A 459 -24.00 17.22 1.44
N THR A 460 -23.71 16.49 0.37
CA THR A 460 -24.30 16.65 -0.97
C THR A 460 -24.99 15.34 -1.36
N ALA A 461 -25.62 15.29 -2.53
CA ALA A 461 -26.14 14.04 -3.08
C ALA A 461 -25.02 13.01 -3.32
N GLU A 462 -23.82 13.48 -3.69
CA GLU A 462 -22.75 12.61 -4.15
C GLU A 462 -21.53 12.52 -3.21
N GLY A 463 -21.50 13.32 -2.13
CA GLY A 463 -20.38 13.43 -1.19
C GLY A 463 -20.61 14.52 -0.15
N PHE A 464 -19.64 15.42 0.01
CA PHE A 464 -19.63 16.45 1.04
C PHE A 464 -19.14 17.80 0.50
N VAL A 465 -19.48 18.87 1.21
CA VAL A 465 -18.74 20.13 1.13
C VAL A 465 -17.75 20.18 2.28
N VAL A 466 -16.47 20.41 1.97
CA VAL A 466 -15.42 20.58 2.96
C VAL A 466 -14.86 22.00 2.92
N ASN A 467 -14.57 22.56 4.08
CA ASN A 467 -13.85 23.82 4.21
C ASN A 467 -12.42 23.52 4.65
N ILE A 468 -11.46 23.78 3.78
CA ILE A 468 -10.03 23.64 4.09
C ILE A 468 -9.38 25.01 4.31
N GLY A 469 -8.27 25.05 5.04
CA GLY A 469 -7.46 26.26 5.21
C GLY A 469 -6.57 26.18 6.45
N TRP A 470 -5.96 27.30 6.87
CA TRP A 470 -5.26 27.35 8.15
C TRP A 470 -6.22 27.19 9.36
N PRO A 471 -5.79 26.66 10.51
CA PRO A 471 -6.53 26.82 11.75
C PRO A 471 -6.47 28.29 12.16
N ARG A 472 -7.59 29.03 12.19
CA ARG A 472 -7.58 30.39 12.75
C ARG A 472 -7.24 30.32 14.23
N GLU A 473 -6.19 30.99 14.66
CA GLU A 473 -6.14 31.52 16.02
C GLU A 473 -7.19 32.63 16.12
N THR A 474 -8.37 32.34 16.66
CA THR A 474 -9.26 33.41 17.12
C THR A 474 -8.75 33.90 18.47
N GLY A 475 -7.72 34.73 18.41
CA GLY A 475 -7.21 35.54 19.50
C GLY A 475 -6.71 36.85 18.91
N GLY A 476 -7.59 37.85 18.81
CA GLY A 476 -7.13 39.19 18.42
C GLY A 476 -6.04 39.68 19.36
N ASN A 477 -5.27 40.68 18.95
CA ASN A 477 -4.28 41.42 19.76
C ASN A 477 -4.88 42.15 20.99
N MET A 478 -5.90 41.59 21.64
CA MET A 478 -6.35 42.06 22.93
C MET A 478 -5.42 41.52 23.99
N ARG A 479 -4.74 42.45 24.69
CA ARG A 479 -3.98 42.17 25.90
C ARG A 479 -4.83 41.33 26.86
N PRO A 480 -4.22 40.42 27.64
CA PRO A 480 -4.94 39.63 28.63
C PRO A 480 -5.84 40.53 29.46
N ARG A 481 -7.13 40.21 29.57
CA ARG A 481 -8.04 40.88 30.50
C ARG A 481 -7.46 40.69 31.90
N VAL A 482 -6.88 41.74 32.45
CA VAL A 482 -6.46 41.78 33.86
C VAL A 482 -7.71 41.52 34.68
N ARG A 483 -7.74 40.41 35.41
CA ARG A 483 -8.74 40.18 36.45
C ARG A 483 -8.70 41.37 37.40
N PRO A 484 -9.82 42.05 37.71
CA PRO A 484 -9.83 43.01 38.80
C PRO A 484 -9.30 42.30 40.05
N SER A 485 -8.29 42.90 40.69
CA SER A 485 -7.78 42.42 41.97
C SER A 485 -8.94 42.20 42.92
N ALA A 486 -8.94 41.05 43.59
CA ALA A 486 -9.91 40.73 44.63
C ALA A 486 -10.04 41.92 45.59
N VAL A 487 -11.28 42.35 45.82
CA VAL A 487 -11.63 43.35 46.83
C VAL A 487 -11.06 42.87 48.17
N ALA A 488 -10.27 43.73 48.81
CA ALA A 488 -9.68 43.46 50.11
C ALA A 488 -10.77 43.10 51.15
N PRO A 489 -10.48 42.20 52.12
CA PRO A 489 -11.44 41.87 53.17
C PRO A 489 -11.75 43.12 54.01
N ALA A 490 -13.03 43.28 54.36
CA ALA A 490 -13.50 44.37 55.20
C ALA A 490 -12.78 44.38 56.56
N VAL A 491 -12.27 45.56 56.91
CA VAL A 491 -11.68 45.87 58.21
C VAL A 491 -12.77 45.76 59.28
N SER A 492 -12.54 44.95 60.31
CA SER A 492 -13.42 44.86 61.47
C SER A 492 -13.31 46.14 62.31
N SER A 493 -14.40 46.90 62.39
CA SER A 493 -14.50 48.03 63.30
C SER A 493 -14.86 47.54 64.71
N ALA A 494 -13.94 47.75 65.65
CA ALA A 494 -14.20 47.64 67.08
C ALA A 494 -14.91 48.90 67.63
N SER A 495 -15.47 48.73 68.84
CA SER A 495 -16.12 49.71 69.73
C SER A 495 -17.64 49.87 69.51
N ARG A 496 -18.52 49.74 70.51
CA ARG A 496 -18.50 50.22 71.91
C ARG A 496 -19.47 49.43 72.84
N PRO A 497 -19.46 49.67 74.17
CA PRO A 497 -19.91 48.74 75.22
C PRO A 497 -21.34 48.99 75.77
N GLY A 498 -21.89 47.93 76.36
CA GLY A 498 -22.55 47.92 77.67
C GLY A 498 -23.94 48.54 77.84
N SER A 499 -24.95 47.69 78.09
CA SER A 499 -25.91 47.83 79.20
C SER A 499 -26.86 46.63 79.27
N THR A 500 -26.90 45.99 80.45
CA THR A 500 -27.94 45.11 81.03
C THR A 500 -29.32 45.82 81.14
N PRO A 501 -30.42 45.24 81.70
CA PRO A 501 -30.74 43.85 82.14
C PRO A 501 -32.17 43.37 81.73
N ALA A 502 -32.56 42.21 82.30
CA ALA A 502 -33.89 41.85 82.82
C ALA A 502 -34.87 41.10 81.90
N SER A 503 -35.00 39.79 82.15
CA SER A 503 -36.16 39.11 82.77
C SER A 503 -36.10 37.61 82.47
#